data_AF-A0A9Y6JCH1-F1
#
_entry.id   AF-A0A9Y6JCH1-F1
#
_cell.length_a   1.000
_cell.length_b   1.000
_cell.length_c   1.000
_cell.angle_alpha   90.00
_cell.angle_beta   90.00
_cell.angle_gamma   90.00
#
_symmetry.space_group_name_H-M   'P 1'
#
loop_
_entity.id
_entity.type
_entity.pdbx_description
1 polymer ?
#
loop_
_entity_poly.entity_id
_entity_poly.type
_entity_poly.pdbx_seq_one_letter_code
_entity_poly.pdbx_strand_id
1 'polypeptide(L)'
;MAVQISKKTKFVADGIKGAELKEFLTHELSKDGHAGVEVRVTLIGTEIIILARRMKTVLGDKGSRIRQLIAEVKRRFPEDSVVVGNKNIQIIRILRSRGRPRCRPL
;
A
#
# COMPACT_ATOMS: atom_id res chain seq x y z
N MET A 1 -5.74 -14.47 -23.34
CA MET A 1 -4.47 -14.44 -24.09
C MET A 1 -3.35 -14.04 -23.14
N ALA A 2 -2.42 -14.95 -22.83
CA ALA A 2 -1.28 -14.61 -21.97
C ALA A 2 -0.18 -14.00 -22.85
N VAL A 3 -0.01 -12.68 -22.78
CA VAL A 3 1.08 -11.99 -23.49
C VAL A 3 2.39 -12.42 -22.82
N GLN A 4 3.23 -13.16 -23.55
CA GLN A 4 4.58 -13.56 -23.12
C GLN A 4 5.47 -12.32 -23.10
N ILE A 5 5.49 -11.62 -21.97
CA ILE A 5 6.27 -10.39 -21.79
C ILE A 5 7.68 -10.74 -21.30
N SER A 6 8.68 -10.07 -21.88
CA SER A 6 10.09 -10.22 -21.50
C SER A 6 10.32 -9.88 -20.02
N LYS A 7 11.31 -10.50 -19.37
CA LYS A 7 11.62 -10.21 -17.95
C LYS A 7 11.91 -8.72 -17.73
N LYS A 8 12.57 -8.05 -18.67
CA LYS A 8 12.90 -6.61 -18.58
C LYS A 8 11.65 -5.73 -18.57
N THR A 9 10.71 -5.97 -19.48
CA THR A 9 9.46 -5.19 -19.55
C THR A 9 8.49 -5.50 -18.42
N LYS A 10 8.54 -6.72 -17.85
CA LYS A 10 7.83 -7.06 -16.62
C LYS A 10 8.27 -6.17 -15.45
N PHE A 11 9.57 -6.08 -15.18
CA PHE A 11 10.08 -5.23 -14.10
C PHE A 11 9.70 -3.76 -14.26
N VAL A 12 9.70 -3.24 -15.49
CA VAL A 12 9.28 -1.86 -15.76
C VAL A 12 7.78 -1.68 -15.50
N ALA A 13 6.94 -2.61 -15.97
CA ALA A 13 5.50 -2.56 -15.73
C ALA A 13 5.15 -2.68 -14.24
N ASP A 14 5.83 -3.59 -13.52
CA ASP A 14 5.64 -3.80 -12.08
C ASP A 14 6.07 -2.55 -11.29
N GLY A 15 7.17 -1.91 -11.69
CA GLY A 15 7.64 -0.66 -11.10
C GLY A 15 6.68 0.51 -11.31
N ILE A 16 6.17 0.68 -12.53
CA ILE A 16 5.19 1.73 -12.86
C ILE A 16 3.91 1.55 -12.04
N LYS A 17 3.41 0.31 -11.94
CA LYS A 17 2.20 0.00 -11.17
C LYS A 17 2.40 0.19 -9.67
N GLY A 18 3.55 -0.23 -9.14
CA GLY A 18 3.89 -0.03 -7.74
C GLY A 18 4.00 1.46 -7.38
N ALA A 19 4.54 2.27 -8.28
CA ALA A 19 4.64 3.72 -8.12
C ALA A 19 3.25 4.39 -8.15
N GLU A 20 2.41 4.05 -9.12
CA GLU A 20 1.04 4.57 -9.22
C GLU A 20 0.20 4.26 -7.97
N LEU A 21 0.26 3.01 -7.50
CA LEU A 21 -0.44 2.59 -6.27
C LEU A 21 0.07 3.36 -5.05
N LYS A 22 1.39 3.53 -4.94
CA LYS A 22 2.01 4.28 -3.85
C LYS A 22 1.58 5.74 -3.87
N GLU A 23 1.52 6.37 -5.04
CA GLU A 23 1.11 7.76 -5.19
C GLU A 23 -0.37 7.96 -4.83
N PHE A 24 -1.25 7.07 -5.32
CA PHE A 24 -2.67 7.07 -4.97
C PHE A 24 -2.88 7.00 -3.45
N LEU A 25 -2.26 6.02 -2.79
CA LEU A 25 -2.38 5.84 -1.35
C LEU A 25 -1.80 7.02 -0.56
N THR A 26 -0.69 7.59 -1.05
CA THR A 26 -0.08 8.77 -0.43
C THR A 26 -1.03 9.96 -0.52
N HIS A 27 -1.68 10.17 -1.67
CA HIS A 27 -2.60 11.29 -1.85
C HIS A 27 -3.84 11.18 -0.94
N GLU A 28 -4.48 10.01 -0.88
CA GLU A 28 -5.68 9.83 -0.03
C GLU A 28 -5.37 9.90 1.46
N LEU A 29 -4.28 9.24 1.88
CA LEU A 29 -3.90 9.16 3.29
C LEU A 29 -3.14 10.40 3.78
N SER A 30 -2.78 11.35 2.90
CA SER A 30 -2.09 12.60 3.29
C SER A 30 -2.88 13.37 4.35
N LYS A 31 -4.22 13.33 4.27
CA LYS A 31 -5.12 13.96 5.23
C LYS A 31 -5.10 13.29 6.61
N ASP A 32 -4.84 11.99 6.65
CA ASP A 32 -4.99 11.17 7.85
C ASP A 32 -3.69 11.13 8.72
N GLY A 33 -2.59 11.70 8.22
CA GLY A 33 -1.31 11.79 8.96
C GLY A 33 -0.49 10.49 8.91
N HIS A 34 -0.47 9.86 7.73
CA HIS A 34 0.49 8.80 7.43
C HIS A 34 1.92 9.38 7.30
N ALA A 35 2.92 8.58 7.68
CA ALA A 35 4.33 8.91 7.65
C ALA A 35 5.05 8.29 6.43
N GLY A 36 4.42 7.33 5.76
CA GLY A 36 4.95 6.69 4.55
C GLY A 36 4.17 5.43 4.19
N VAL A 37 4.25 5.03 2.92
CA VAL A 37 3.66 3.79 2.41
C VAL A 37 4.74 2.98 1.69
N GLU A 38 4.82 1.70 2.01
CA GLU A 38 5.71 0.74 1.36
C GLU A 38 4.86 -0.39 0.77
N VAL A 39 5.09 -0.70 -0.50
CA VAL A 39 4.40 -1.78 -1.22
C VAL A 39 5.40 -2.91 -1.40
N ARG A 40 5.05 -4.10 -0.91
CA ARG A 40 5.84 -5.31 -1.07
C ARG A 40 5.06 -6.31 -1.89
N VAL A 41 5.61 -6.70 -3.03
CA VAL A 41 5.04 -7.75 -3.88
C VAL A 41 5.75 -9.05 -3.55
N THR A 42 5.02 -10.00 -2.97
CA THR A 42 5.48 -11.36 -2.67
C THR A 42 4.81 -12.33 -3.64
N LEU A 43 5.30 -13.56 -3.78
CA LEU A 43 4.69 -14.59 -4.63
C LEU A 43 3.27 -15.04 -4.20
N ILE A 44 2.84 -14.68 -2.99
CA ILE A 44 1.56 -15.11 -2.37
C ILE A 44 0.58 -13.94 -2.18
N GLY A 45 1.11 -12.71 -2.06
CA GLY A 45 0.38 -11.52 -1.65
C GLY A 45 1.06 -10.25 -2.11
N THR A 46 0.28 -9.18 -2.27
CA THR A 46 0.84 -7.82 -2.21
C THR A 46 0.52 -7.25 -0.85
N GLU A 47 1.57 -6.93 -0.10
CA GLU A 47 1.48 -6.36 1.23
C GLU A 47 1.67 -4.86 1.14
N ILE A 48 0.72 -4.11 1.68
CA ILE A 48 0.81 -2.65 1.77
C ILE A 48 1.08 -2.31 3.24
N ILE A 49 2.26 -1.77 3.51
CA ILE A 49 2.69 -1.35 4.84
C ILE A 49 2.50 0.15 4.93
N ILE A 50 1.60 0.59 5.82
CA ILE A 50 1.32 1.99 6.04
C ILE A 50 1.97 2.39 7.36
N LEU A 51 2.93 3.30 7.30
CA LEU A 51 3.49 3.95 8.48
C LEU A 51 2.54 5.09 8.84
N ALA A 52 2.01 5.12 10.06
CA ALA A 52 1.09 6.18 10.47
C ALA A 52 1.38 6.68 11.88
N ARG A 53 1.22 7.99 12.09
CA ARG A 53 1.28 8.57 13.45
C ARG A 53 -0.03 8.37 14.21
N ARG A 54 -1.16 8.39 13.49
CA ARG A 54 -2.52 8.29 14.04
C ARG A 54 -3.30 7.14 13.39
N MET A 55 -3.23 5.94 14.00
CA MET A 55 -3.92 4.74 13.49
C MET A 55 -5.45 4.86 13.47
N LYS A 56 -6.05 5.49 14.48
CA LYS A 56 -7.52 5.61 14.59
C LYS A 56 -8.13 6.36 13.40
N THR A 57 -7.46 7.41 12.94
CA THR A 57 -7.89 8.21 11.78
C THR A 57 -7.77 7.41 10.48
N VAL A 58 -6.67 6.67 10.30
CA VAL A 58 -6.43 5.84 9.11
C VAL A 58 -7.40 4.65 9.03
N LEU A 59 -7.73 4.03 10.17
CA LEU A 59 -8.68 2.92 10.21
C LEU A 59 -10.12 3.41 9.99
N GLY A 60 -10.47 4.57 10.56
CA GLY A 60 -11.84 5.07 10.64
C GLY A 60 -12.73 4.24 11.57
N ASP A 61 -14.02 4.57 11.63
CA ASP A 61 -14.99 3.85 12.46
C ASP A 61 -15.08 2.38 12.03
N LYS A 62 -14.73 1.47 12.95
CA LYS A 62 -14.70 0.01 12.76
C LYS A 62 -13.95 -0.46 11.49
N GLY A 63 -12.98 0.32 10.99
CA GLY A 63 -12.22 -0.05 9.79
C GLY A 63 -12.95 0.21 8.47
N SER A 64 -14.04 0.99 8.46
CA SER A 64 -14.84 1.28 7.26
C SER A 64 -13.99 1.94 6.16
N ARG A 65 -13.15 2.90 6.54
CA ARG A 65 -12.31 3.66 5.60
C ARG A 65 -11.32 2.78 4.85
N ILE A 66 -10.64 1.86 5.56
CA ILE A 66 -9.73 0.91 4.93
C ILE A 66 -10.45 -0.05 3.99
N ARG A 67 -11.67 -0.49 4.34
CA ARG A 67 -12.44 -1.38 3.45
C ARG A 67 -12.84 -0.69 2.16
N GLN A 68 -13.20 0.59 2.22
CA GLN A 68 -13.49 1.40 1.04
C GLN A 68 -12.25 1.55 0.16
N LEU A 69 -11.11 1.94 0.75
CA LEU A 69 -9.81 2.02 0.08
C LEU A 69 -9.42 0.69 -0.61
N ILE A 70 -9.55 -0.44 0.09
CA ILE A 70 -9.25 -1.76 -0.49
C ILE A 70 -10.20 -2.08 -1.65
N ALA A 71 -11.49 -1.72 -1.55
CA ALA A 71 -12.44 -1.94 -2.63
C ALA A 71 -12.14 -1.09 -3.86
N GLU A 72 -11.74 0.17 -3.68
CA GLU A 72 -11.35 1.06 -4.78
C GLU A 72 -10.07 0.59 -5.47
N VAL A 73 -9.05 0.21 -4.69
CA VAL A 73 -7.80 -0.35 -5.21
C VAL A 73 -8.09 -1.65 -5.97
N LYS A 74 -8.90 -2.55 -5.40
CA LYS A 74 -9.28 -3.81 -6.06
C LYS A 74 -10.06 -3.59 -7.35
N ARG A 75 -10.86 -2.52 -7.44
CA ARG A 75 -11.60 -2.14 -8.66
C ARG A 75 -10.68 -1.53 -9.73
N ARG A 76 -9.69 -0.73 -9.32
CA ARG A 76 -8.79 -0.02 -10.22
C ARG A 76 -7.68 -0.92 -10.79
N PHE A 77 -7.23 -1.89 -10.00
CA PHE A 77 -6.17 -2.84 -10.36
C PHE A 77 -6.74 -4.25 -10.44
N PRO A 78 -7.39 -4.64 -11.56
CA PRO A 78 -7.80 -6.02 -11.77
C PRO A 78 -6.56 -6.92 -11.86
N GLU A 79 -6.63 -8.11 -11.25
CA GLU A 79 -5.56 -9.10 -11.02
C GLU A 79 -4.85 -9.61 -12.30
N ASP A 80 -5.26 -9.19 -13.50
CA ASP A 80 -4.98 -9.90 -14.74
C ASP A 80 -3.85 -9.35 -15.62
N SER A 81 -3.19 -8.25 -15.28
CA SER A 81 -2.06 -7.78 -16.08
C SER A 81 -0.73 -7.97 -15.36
N VAL A 82 -0.21 -9.19 -15.47
CA VAL A 82 1.23 -9.50 -15.46
C VAL A 82 1.88 -9.29 -14.08
N VAL A 83 2.19 -10.42 -13.44
CA VAL A 83 3.02 -10.61 -12.23
C VAL A 83 2.50 -10.15 -10.86
N VAL A 84 1.21 -9.88 -10.72
CA VAL A 84 0.55 -9.90 -9.39
C VAL A 84 -0.43 -11.07 -9.35
N GLY A 85 0.10 -12.29 -9.28
CA GLY A 85 -0.69 -13.52 -9.06
C GLY A 85 -1.19 -13.66 -7.63
N ASN A 86 -1.70 -12.59 -7.03
CA ASN A 86 -1.88 -12.51 -5.59
C ASN A 86 -3.30 -12.14 -5.23
N LYS A 87 -4.07 -13.17 -4.86
CA LYS A 87 -5.50 -13.14 -4.53
C LYS A 87 -5.87 -12.26 -3.33
N ASN A 88 -4.88 -11.65 -2.66
CA ASN A 88 -5.05 -10.97 -1.38
C ASN A 88 -4.18 -9.70 -1.30
N ILE A 89 -4.80 -8.54 -1.48
CA ILE A 89 -4.24 -7.26 -1.04
C ILE A 89 -4.52 -7.17 0.47
N GLN A 90 -3.47 -7.22 1.29
CA GLN A 90 -3.60 -7.09 2.75
C GLN A 90 -2.83 -5.87 3.24
N ILE A 91 -3.51 -5.04 4.04
CA ILE A 91 -2.84 -4.03 4.87
C ILE A 91 -2.40 -4.76 6.15
N ILE A 92 -1.18 -5.31 6.12
CA ILE A 92 -0.72 -6.25 7.17
C ILE A 92 -0.21 -5.51 8.40
N ARG A 93 0.37 -4.33 8.23
CA ARG A 93 1.11 -3.67 9.31
C ARG A 93 0.98 -2.17 9.26
N ILE A 94 0.23 -1.62 10.22
CA ILE A 94 0.32 -0.21 10.53
C ILE A 94 1.40 -0.05 11.61
N LEU A 95 2.49 0.63 11.30
CA LEU A 95 3.55 0.93 12.29
C LEU A 95 3.34 2.33 12.84
N ARG A 96 3.28 2.43 14.18
CA ARG A 96 3.30 3.73 14.85
C ARG A 96 4.70 4.30 14.74
N SER A 97 4.87 5.38 14.00
CA SER A 97 6.13 6.13 13.96
C SER A 97 6.41 6.61 15.39
N ARG A 98 7.31 5.90 16.11
CA ARG A 98 7.72 6.28 17.46
C ARG A 98 8.35 7.66 17.34
N GLY A 99 7.68 8.69 17.87
CA GLY A 99 8.27 10.01 18.00
C GLY A 99 9.59 9.89 18.75
N ARG A 100 10.64 10.55 18.26
CA ARG A 100 11.95 10.57 18.94
C ARG A 100 11.71 10.90 20.42
N PRO A 101 12.30 10.16 21.37
CA PRO A 101 12.23 10.56 22.76
C PRO A 101 12.82 11.97 22.82
N ARG A 102 12.03 12.94 23.31
CA ARG A 102 12.58 14.25 23.66
C ARG A 102 13.70 13.96 24.63
N CYS A 103 14.95 14.20 24.22
CA CYS A 103 16.05 14.30 25.16
C CYS A 103 15.58 15.32 26.19
N ARG A 104 15.35 14.87 27.43
CA ARG A 104 15.24 15.80 28.55
C ARG A 104 16.55 16.59 28.52
N PRO A 105 16.53 17.93 28.43
CA PRO A 105 17.67 18.68 28.90
C PRO A 105 17.82 18.35 30.40
N LEU A 106 19.06 18.11 30.81
CA LEU A 106 19.46 17.92 32.20
C LEU A 106 18.96 19.08 33.08
#